data_AF-A0A2N5A4T8-F1
#
_entry.id   AF-A0A2N5A4T8-F1
#
_cell.length_a   1.000
_cell.length_b   1.000
_cell.length_c   1.000
_cell.angle_alpha   90.00
_cell.angle_beta   90.00
_cell.angle_gamma   90.00
#
_symmetry.space_group_name_H-M   'P 1'
#
loop_
_entity.id
_entity.type
_entity.pdbx_description
1 polymer ?
#
loop_
_entity_poly.entity_id
_entity_poly.type
_entity_poly.pdbx_seq_one_letter_code
_entity_poly.pdbx_strand_id
1 'polypeptide(L)' 'MIEIIQEYWKSLLWTDGYRFTGVAITLWLLISSVVMGGILAVFLAIGRVSSNKFIQFPIWLFTYIFRGTPLYV' A
#
# COMPACT_ATOMS: atom_id res chain seq x y z
N MET A 1 7.73 22.07 19.29
CA MET A 1 7.63 20.58 19.12
C MET A 1 6.63 19.97 20.11
N ILE A 2 6.74 20.25 21.41
CA ILE A 2 5.82 19.74 22.44
C ILE A 2 4.37 20.25 22.29
N GLU A 3 4.16 21.46 21.77
CA GLU A 3 2.83 22.01 21.51
C GLU A 3 2.05 21.25 20.44
N ILE A 4 2.71 20.87 19.34
CA ILE A 4 2.11 20.06 18.27
C ILE A 4 1.63 18.71 18.83
N ILE A 5 2.44 18.07 19.67
CA ILE A 5 2.06 16.81 20.29
C ILE A 5 0.84 17.00 21.19
N GLN A 6 0.78 18.07 21.99
CA GLN A 6 -0.34 18.40 22.87
C GLN A 6 -1.65 18.70 22.12
N GLU A 7 -1.57 19.21 20.90
CA GLU A 7 -2.74 19.58 20.09
C GLU A 7 -3.28 18.41 19.24
N TYR A 8 -2.39 17.62 18.63
CA TYR A 8 -2.78 16.59 17.66
C TYR A 8 -2.87 15.16 18.23
N TRP A 9 -2.32 14.87 19.41
CA TRP A 9 -2.36 13.51 19.99
C TRP A 9 -3.77 12.97 20.17
N LYS A 10 -4.73 13.84 20.53
CA LYS A 10 -6.14 13.47 20.63
C LYS A 10 -6.70 13.08 19.26
N SER A 11 -6.45 13.83 18.20
CA SER A 11 -6.94 13.42 16.86
C SER A 11 -6.31 12.11 16.36
N LEU A 12 -5.12 11.76 16.86
CA LEU A 12 -4.41 10.55 16.46
C LEU A 12 -4.88 9.30 17.23
N LEU A 13 -5.17 9.43 18.54
CA LEU A 13 -5.44 8.31 19.45
C LEU A 13 -6.82 8.34 20.13
N TRP A 14 -7.49 9.50 20.18
CA TRP A 14 -8.78 9.69 20.81
C TRP A 14 -9.92 9.51 19.80
N THR A 15 -10.96 8.76 20.18
CA THR A 15 -12.19 8.56 19.39
C THR A 15 -13.41 8.90 20.24
N ASP A 16 -14.27 9.80 19.75
CA ASP A 16 -15.55 10.16 20.39
C ASP A 16 -16.70 9.21 20.00
N GLY A 17 -16.40 7.98 19.55
CA GLY A 17 -17.40 6.97 19.18
C GLY A 17 -18.08 7.16 17.81
N TYR A 18 -17.93 8.34 17.18
CA TYR A 18 -18.50 8.63 15.85
C TYR A 18 -17.47 8.74 14.71
N ARG A 19 -16.17 8.91 15.04
CA ARG A 19 -15.08 9.08 14.05
C ARG A 19 -13.94 8.11 14.36
N PHE A 20 -13.44 7.41 13.34
CA PHE A 20 -12.26 6.55 13.47
C PHE A 20 -11.00 7.38 13.72
N THR A 21 -10.10 6.89 14.58
CA THR A 21 -8.80 7.52 14.85
C THR A 21 -7.91 7.53 13.62
N GLY A 22 -7.02 8.52 13.51
CA GLY A 22 -6.06 8.60 12.41
C GLY A 22 -5.19 7.35 12.27
N VAL A 23 -4.80 6.73 13.39
CA VAL A 23 -4.06 5.45 13.41
C VAL A 23 -4.92 4.30 12.88
N ALA A 24 -6.20 4.24 13.26
CA ALA A 24 -7.08 3.18 12.79
C ALA A 24 -7.29 3.26 11.27
N ILE A 25 -7.51 4.45 10.72
CA ILE A 25 -7.71 4.64 9.28
C ILE A 25 -6.44 4.30 8.50
N THR A 26 -5.27 4.79 8.93
CA THR A 26 -4.00 4.52 8.25
C THR A 26 -3.66 3.03 8.28
N LEU A 27 -3.88 2.36 9.41
CA LEU A 27 -3.68 0.91 9.53
C LEU A 27 -4.66 0.13 8.65
N TRP A 28 -5.92 0.56 8.58
CA TRP A 28 -6.93 -0.08 7.74
C TRP A 28 -6.60 0.04 6.25
N LEU A 29 -6.21 1.24 5.81
CA LEU A 29 -5.75 1.50 4.45
C LEU A 29 -4.48 0.69 4.13
N LEU A 30 -3.53 0.63 5.06
CA LEU A 30 -2.31 -0.15 4.92
C LEU A 30 -2.64 -1.63 4.72
N ILE A 31 -3.41 -2.23 5.62
CA ILE A 31 -3.71 -3.67 5.59
C ILE A 31 -4.49 -4.02 4.31
N SER A 32 -5.53 -3.25 3.99
CA SER A 32 -6.33 -3.49 2.78
C SER A 32 -5.49 -3.37 1.50
N SER A 33 -4.64 -2.35 1.40
CA SER A 33 -3.74 -2.14 0.27
C SER A 33 -2.71 -3.26 0.12
N VAL A 34 -2.07 -3.67 1.23
CA VAL A 34 -1.08 -4.75 1.24
C VAL A 34 -1.70 -6.09 0.86
N VAL A 35 -2.89 -6.41 1.37
CA VAL A 35 -3.57 -7.66 1.05
C VAL A 35 -3.94 -7.71 -0.44
N MET A 36 -4.58 -6.66 -0.97
CA MET A 36 -4.94 -6.62 -2.38
C MET A 36 -3.71 -6.63 -3.30
N GLY A 37 -2.69 -5.82 -2.98
CA GLY A 37 -1.44 -5.78 -3.74
C GLY A 37 -0.68 -7.10 -3.67
N GLY A 38 -0.67 -7.77 -2.52
CA GLY A 38 -0.03 -9.06 -2.31
C GLY A 38 -0.67 -10.17 -3.15
N ILE A 39 -2.00 -10.24 -3.19
CA ILE A 39 -2.72 -11.22 -4.02
C ILE A 39 -2.36 -11.02 -5.49
N LEU A 40 -2.42 -9.78 -5.99
CA LEU A 40 -2.05 -9.45 -7.37
C LEU A 40 -0.58 -9.78 -7.67
N ALA A 41 0.33 -9.50 -6.73
CA ALA A 41 1.74 -9.79 -6.87
C ALA A 41 2.02 -11.28 -7.03
N VAL A 42 1.30 -12.15 -6.31
CA VAL A 42 1.43 -13.61 -6.44
C VAL A 42 1.00 -14.07 -7.82
N PHE A 43 -0.15 -13.62 -8.33
CA PHE A 43 -0.62 -13.97 -9.67
C PHE A 43 0.37 -13.53 -10.77
N LEU A 44 0.88 -12.30 -10.66
CA LEU A 44 1.88 -11.77 -11.60
C LEU A 44 3.21 -12.53 -11.50
N ALA A 45 3.64 -12.93 -10.30
CA ALA A 45 4.87 -13.70 -10.11
C ALA A 45 4.79 -15.07 -10.81
N ILE A 46 3.65 -15.76 -10.70
CA ILE A 46 3.41 -17.04 -11.39
C ILE A 46 3.45 -16.84 -12.91
N GLY A 47 2.76 -15.82 -13.42
CA GLY A 47 2.76 -15.49 -14.85
C GLY A 47 4.15 -15.15 -15.40
N ARG A 48 5.03 -14.55 -14.59
CA ARG A 48 6.41 -14.19 -14.96
C ARG A 48 7.32 -15.41 -15.17
N VAL A 49 7.05 -16.54 -14.52
CA VAL A 49 7.86 -17.78 -14.61
C VAL A 49 7.47 -18.64 -15.81
N SER A 50 6.36 -18.30 -16.49
CA SER A 50 5.91 -19.02 -17.68
C SER A 50 6.92 -18.93 -18.83
N SER A 51 7.17 -20.05 -19.52
CA SER A 51 8.05 -20.13 -20.69
C SER A 51 7.59 -19.30 -21.90
N ASN A 52 6.34 -18.81 -21.89
CA ASN A 52 5.80 -18.00 -22.97
C ASN A 52 6.27 -16.54 -22.86
N LYS A 53 7.26 -16.17 -23.69
CA LYS A 53 7.82 -14.81 -23.78
C LYS A 53 6.76 -13.72 -23.96
N PHE A 54 5.64 -14.00 -24.61
CA PHE A 54 4.55 -13.02 -24.82
C PHE A 54 3.81 -12.65 -23.52
N ILE A 55 3.81 -13.52 -22.52
CA ILE A 55 3.17 -13.27 -21.21
C ILE A 55 4.22 -12.73 -20.23
N GLN A 56 5.43 -13.28 -20.26
CA GLN A 56 6.52 -12.86 -19.38
C GLN A 56 6.96 -11.41 -19.66
N PHE A 57 7.02 -10.97 -20.92
CA PHE A 57 7.49 -9.63 -21.30
C PHE A 57 6.60 -8.50 -20.76
N PRO A 58 5.26 -8.49 -20.94
CA PRO A 58 4.41 -7.45 -20.38
C PRO A 58 4.39 -7.45 -18.84
N ILE A 59 4.46 -8.62 -18.19
CA ILE A 59 4.55 -8.71 -16.72
C ILE A 59 5.90 -8.14 -16.23
N TRP A 60 6.99 -8.44 -16.94
CA TRP A 60 8.29 -7.86 -16.65
C TRP A 60 8.29 -6.34 -16.82
N LEU A 61 7.72 -5.83 -17.91
CA LEU A 61 7.62 -4.38 -18.16
C LEU A 61 6.76 -3.68 -17.10
N PHE A 62 5.60 -4.24 -16.76
CA PHE A 62 4.73 -3.73 -15.69
C PHE A 62 5.47 -3.68 -14.36
N THR A 63 6.07 -4.79 -13.92
CA THR A 63 6.81 -4.83 -12.64
C THR A 63 8.05 -3.93 -12.65
N TYR A 64 8.71 -3.74 -13.79
CA TYR A 64 9.86 -2.86 -13.93
C TYR A 64 9.47 -1.38 -13.85
N ILE A 65 8.41 -0.97 -14.55
CA ILE A 65 7.90 0.40 -14.48
C ILE A 65 7.43 0.72 -13.06
N PHE A 66 6.55 -0.09 -12.47
CA PHE A 66 6.00 0.19 -11.14
C PHE A 66 7.04 0.21 -10.01
N ARG A 67 8.16 -0.52 -10.16
CA ARG A 67 9.28 -0.48 -9.19
C ARG A 67 10.31 0.61 -9.51
N GLY A 68 10.42 1.01 -10.78
CA GLY A 68 11.38 2.00 -11.26
C GLY A 68 10.84 3.43 -11.27
N THR A 69 9.51 3.63 -11.29
CA THR A 69 8.89 4.95 -11.17
C THR A 69 8.65 5.27 -9.70
N PRO A 70 9.12 6.43 -9.21
CA PRO A 70 8.82 6.85 -7.85
C PRO A 70 7.31 6.92 -7.67
N LEU A 71 6.81 6.43 -6.53
CA LEU A 71 5.39 6.40 -6.16
C LEU A 71 4.82 7.82 -5.89
N TYR A 72 5.53 8.85 -6.36
CA TYR A 72 5.56 10.27 -6.01
C TYR A 72 6.29 10.63 -4.70
N VAL A 73 7.11 11.70 -4.79
CA VAL A 73 7.86 12.40 -3.72
C VAL A 73 6.94 13.38 -3.01
#